data_AF-A0A2V5Z8B7-F1
#
_entry.id   AF-A0A2V5Z8B7-F1
#
_cell.length_a   1.000
_cell.length_b   1.000
_cell.length_c   1.000
_cell.angle_alpha   90.00
_cell.angle_beta   90.00
_cell.angle_gamma   90.00
#
_symmetry.space_group_name_H-M   'P 1'
#
loop_
_entity.id
_entity.type
_entity.pdbx_description
1 polymer ?
#
loop_
_entity_poly.entity_id
_entity_poly.type
_entity_poly.pdbx_seq_one_letter_code
_entity_poly.pdbx_strand_id
1 'polypeptide(L)' 'MTKLLRFLILICFVLMLSPLAVAQKQHAFIWNNTTGIQDIGTLGGDTSYALYINDSGEVVGYSYIAGNITTHAFT' A
#
# COMPACT_ATOMS: atom_id res chain seq x y z
N MET A 1 5.59 38.31 -21.60
CA MET A 1 5.35 36.96 -22.14
C MET A 1 6.30 35.89 -21.58
N THR A 2 7.61 36.13 -21.46
CA THR A 2 8.59 35.10 -21.04
C THR A 2 8.45 34.61 -19.58
N LYS A 3 8.01 35.46 -18.64
CA LYS A 3 7.80 35.06 -17.23
C LYS A 3 6.59 34.11 -17.06
N LEU A 4 5.50 34.38 -17.77
CA LEU A 4 4.29 33.55 -17.76
C LEU A 4 4.55 32.17 -18.37
N LEU A 5 5.32 32.13 -19.48
CA LEU A 5 5.71 30.88 -20.13
C LEU A 5 6.59 30.00 -19.22
N ARG A 6 7.55 30.60 -18.50
CA ARG A 6 8.39 29.88 -17.52
C ARG A 6 7.58 29.36 -16.33
N PHE A 7 6.60 30.13 -15.88
CA PHE A 7 5.70 29.73 -14.79
C PHE A 7 4.80 28.55 -15.19
N LEU A 8 4.24 28.58 -16.40
CA LEU A 8 3.46 27.47 -16.96
C LEU A 8 4.31 26.20 -17.14
N ILE A 9 5.55 26.33 -17.63
CA ILE A 9 6.47 25.18 -17.76
C ILE A 9 6.80 24.58 -16.39
N LEU A 10 7.03 25.41 -15.37
CA LEU A 10 7.31 24.94 -14.01
C LEU A 10 6.09 24.22 -13.41
N ILE A 11 4.88 24.76 -13.59
CA ILE A 11 3.64 24.11 -13.16
C ILE A 11 3.46 22.77 -13.87
N CYS A 12 3.64 22.71 -15.19
CA CYS A 12 3.58 21.46 -15.94
C CYS A 12 4.63 20.46 -15.45
N PHE A 13 5.85 20.89 -15.15
CA PHE A 13 6.90 20.02 -14.63
C PHE A 13 6.54 19.48 -13.23
N VAL A 14 5.99 20.32 -12.36
CA VAL A 14 5.52 19.93 -11.01
C VAL A 14 4.32 18.97 -11.09
N LEU A 15 3.37 19.21 -12.01
CA LEU A 15 2.21 18.33 -12.25
C LEU A 15 2.59 17.01 -12.94
N MET A 16 3.73 16.96 -13.64
CA MET A 16 4.28 15.73 -14.23
C MET A 16 5.20 14.99 -13.26
N LEU A 17 5.73 15.66 -12.22
CA LEU A 17 6.47 15.05 -11.11
C LEU A 17 5.58 14.61 -9.95
N SER A 18 4.31 15.00 -9.89
CA SER A 18 3.38 14.34 -8.98
C SER A 18 3.19 12.91 -9.49
N PRO A 19 3.59 11.87 -8.73
CA PRO A 19 3.42 10.53 -9.23
C PRO A 19 1.93 10.27 -9.43
N LEU A 20 1.59 9.85 -10.65
CA LEU A 20 0.35 9.16 -10.98
C LEU A 20 -0.02 8.26 -9.80
N ALA A 21 -1.25 8.39 -9.30
CA ALA A 21 -1.87 7.53 -8.28
C ALA A 21 -0.94 6.41 -7.80
N VAL A 22 -0.10 6.72 -6.80
CA VAL A 22 0.74 5.69 -6.18
C VAL A 22 -0.26 4.65 -5.71
N ALA A 23 -0.24 3.44 -6.29
CA ALA A 23 -1.04 2.35 -5.77
C ALA A 23 -0.65 2.25 -4.30
N GLN A 24 -1.57 2.66 -3.41
CA GLN A 24 -1.24 2.76 -2.00
C GLN A 24 -0.94 1.36 -1.53
N LYS A 25 0.30 1.11 -1.13
CA LYS A 25 0.69 -0.16 -0.51
C LYS A 25 -0.07 -0.28 0.82
N GLN A 26 -0.89 -1.31 0.95
CA GLN A 26 -1.83 -1.51 2.06
C GLN A 26 -1.58 -2.86 2.70
N HIS A 27 -1.05 -2.89 3.91
CA HIS A 27 -0.81 -4.15 4.59
C HIS A 27 -1.82 -4.36 5.72
N ALA A 28 -2.28 -5.60 5.85
CA ALA A 28 -2.92 -6.06 7.05
C ALA A 28 -1.92 -5.99 8.22
N PHE A 29 -2.41 -5.58 9.39
CA PHE A 29 -1.62 -5.53 10.61
C PHE A 29 -2.45 -6.11 11.76
N ILE A 30 -1.78 -6.62 12.78
CA ILE A 30 -2.39 -6.86 14.09
C ILE A 30 -2.00 -5.74 15.04
N TRP A 31 -2.90 -5.43 15.97
CA TRP A 31 -2.61 -4.48 17.04
C TRP A 31 -2.89 -5.14 18.38
N ASN A 32 -1.98 -4.97 19.32
CA ASN A 32 -2.28 -5.19 20.73
C ASN A 32 -1.63 -4.10 21.60
N ASN A 33 -2.11 -4.00 22.84
CA ASN A 33 -1.70 -2.96 23.79
C ASN A 33 -0.22 -3.07 24.26
N THR A 34 0.42 -4.22 24.06
CA THR A 34 1.75 -4.54 24.60
C THR A 34 2.84 -4.38 23.54
N THR A 35 2.61 -4.88 22.33
CA THR A 35 3.55 -4.86 21.20
C THR A 35 3.22 -3.79 20.17
N GLY A 36 2.05 -3.14 20.27
CA GLY A 36 1.60 -2.13 19.32
C GLY A 36 1.16 -2.73 17.99
N ILE A 37 1.36 -1.97 16.90
CA ILE A 37 1.06 -2.40 15.53
C ILE A 37 2.16 -3.34 15.05
N GLN A 38 1.77 -4.52 14.56
CA GLN A 38 2.65 -5.48 13.93
C GLN A 38 2.16 -5.76 12.50
N ASP A 39 3.03 -5.48 11.53
CA ASP A 39 2.77 -5.72 10.11
C ASP A 39 2.74 -7.23 9.83
N ILE A 40 1.69 -7.71 9.16
CA ILE A 40 1.59 -9.10 8.68
C ILE A 40 2.34 -9.24 7.35
N GLY A 41 2.52 -8.15 6.60
CA GLY A 41 3.20 -8.12 5.31
C GLY A 41 2.34 -8.64 4.17
N THR A 42 3.00 -8.99 3.07
CA THR A 42 2.40 -9.50 1.85
C THR A 42 3.15 -10.72 1.33
N LEU A 43 2.55 -11.45 0.39
CA LEU A 43 3.20 -12.56 -0.32
C LEU A 43 3.96 -12.08 -1.58
N GLY A 44 4.47 -10.85 -1.54
CA GLY A 44 5.26 -10.25 -2.62
C GLY A 44 4.52 -9.21 -3.47
N GLY A 45 3.20 -9.03 -3.28
CA GLY A 45 2.45 -7.90 -3.83
C GLY A 45 2.44 -6.66 -2.91
N ASP A 46 1.61 -5.70 -3.26
CA ASP A 46 1.47 -4.41 -2.56
C ASP A 46 0.32 -4.41 -1.55
N THR A 47 -0.52 -5.44 -1.52
CA THR A 47 -1.69 -5.44 -0.64
C THR A 47 -1.95 -6.78 0.04
N SER A 48 -2.36 -6.72 1.32
CA SER A 48 -2.88 -7.84 2.09
C SER A 48 -4.10 -7.43 2.91
N TYR A 49 -4.98 -8.41 3.15
CA TYR A 49 -6.20 -8.25 3.94
C TYR A 49 -6.27 -9.38 4.97
N ALA A 50 -6.42 -9.01 6.24
CA ALA A 50 -6.79 -9.92 7.31
C ALA A 50 -8.33 -10.04 7.35
N LEU A 51 -8.84 -11.27 7.33
CA LEU A 51 -10.27 -11.55 7.35
C LEU A 51 -10.76 -11.98 8.73
N TYR A 52 -9.95 -12.72 9.47
CA TYR A 52 -10.28 -13.20 10.80
C TYR A 52 -9.01 -13.47 11.62
N ILE A 53 -9.12 -13.32 12.94
CA ILE A 53 -8.08 -13.62 13.92
C ILE A 53 -8.68 -14.48 15.04
N ASN A 54 -7.97 -15.51 15.51
CA ASN A 54 -8.40 -16.33 16.64
C ASN A 54 -7.77 -15.86 17.97
N ASP A 55 -8.18 -16.47 19.09
CA ASP A 55 -7.69 -16.11 20.44
C ASP A 55 -6.18 -16.37 20.65
N SER A 56 -5.56 -17.17 19.77
CA SER A 56 -4.11 -17.41 19.78
C SER A 56 -3.33 -16.38 18.96
N GLY A 57 -4.01 -15.46 18.28
CA GLY A 57 -3.41 -14.43 17.44
C GLY A 57 -3.08 -14.86 16.01
N GLU A 58 -3.54 -16.03 15.57
CA GLU A 58 -3.38 -16.51 14.19
C GLU A 58 -4.36 -15.80 13.26
N VAL A 59 -3.89 -15.38 12.09
CA VAL A 59 -4.67 -14.51 11.19
C VAL A 59 -4.85 -15.17 9.84
N VAL A 60 -6.10 -15.44 9.48
CA VAL A 60 -6.43 -15.88 8.12
C VAL A 60 -6.77 -14.68 7.24
N GLY A 61 -6.35 -14.74 5.99
CA GLY A 61 -6.50 -13.64 5.06
C GLY A 61 -6.09 -13.99 3.64
N TYR A 62 -5.90 -12.96 2.84
CA TYR A 62 -5.30 -13.09 1.52
C TYR A 62 -4.36 -11.94 1.22
N SER A 63 -3.36 -12.20 0.40
CA SER A 63 -2.44 -11.18 -0.10
C SER A 63 -2.31 -11.29 -1.60
N TYR A 64 -2.10 -10.15 -2.24
CA TYR A 64 -1.58 -10.15 -3.60
C TYR A 64 -0.17 -10.75 -3.60
N ILE A 65 0.07 -11.62 -4.58
CA ILE A 65 1.42 -12.09 -4.89
C ILE A 65 2.11 -11.11 -5.83
N ALA A 66 3.38 -11.38 -6.13
CA ALA A 66 4.16 -10.58 -7.06
C ALA A 66 3.38 -10.30 -8.36
N GLY A 67 3.37 -9.03 -8.79
CA GLY A 67 2.65 -8.57 -9.97
C GLY A 67 1.25 -8.02 -9.71
N ASN A 68 0.70 -8.11 -8.49
CA ASN A 68 -0.53 -7.43 -8.06
C ASN A 68 -1.81 -7.78 -8.85
N ILE A 69 -1.82 -8.89 -9.58
CA ILE A 69 -2.96 -9.35 -10.38
C ILE A 69 -3.69 -10.56 -9.79
N THR A 70 -3.00 -11.31 -8.93
CA THR A 70 -3.50 -12.56 -8.35
C THR A 70 -3.37 -12.49 -6.84
N THR A 71 -4.34 -13.06 -6.12
CA THR A 71 -4.32 -13.19 -4.67
C THR A 71 -4.04 -14.64 -4.26
N HIS A 72 -3.45 -14.81 -3.08
CA HIS A 72 -3.23 -16.10 -2.44
C HIS A 72 -3.66 -16.01 -0.97
N ALA A 73 -4.34 -17.05 -0.48
CA ALA A 73 -4.77 -17.14 0.90
C ALA A 73 -3.59 -17.48 1.82
N PHE A 74 -3.62 -17.01 3.06
CA PHE A 74 -2.66 -17.36 4.11
C PHE A 74 -3.37 -17.60 5.45
N THR A 75 -2.65 -18.20 6.39
CA THR A 75 -3.05 -18.45 7.78
C THR A 75 -1.93 -18.06 8.73
#